data_AF-A0A3D2J5E0-F1
#
_entry.id   AF-A0A3D2J5E0-F1
#
_cell.length_a   1.000
_cell.length_b   1.000
_cell.length_c   1.000
_cell.angle_alpha   90.00
_cell.angle_beta   90.00
_cell.angle_gamma   90.00
#
_symmetry.space_group_name_H-M   'P 1'
#
loop_
_entity.id
_entity.type
_entity.pdbx_description
1 polymer ?
#
loop_
_entity_poly.entity_id
_entity_poly.type
_entity_poly.pdbx_seq_one_letter_code
_entity_poly.pdbx_strand_id
1 'polypeptide(L)'
;MLDTVQQVAYPQKPKQRIRPLVLIAGLALLLCGIFSGALIGYQTSVTQYHQDMSLANDGVQHLQRVETLVKGMAQHPFDMHGIENMHTEFVGAESDFSRLQSNIQMIPEASTYLPVYGGKLHAAFALVPAALDASHAGVIGCNVLQTVLPLVQNPLNSKGQGLTPAEMASVETNAQQVVTSLSQALNLLSQVKPSDVQFNAKLSTLLATMQLQLPVVRQWLNSVQQLLPVLPSLLGIGTPTSYLIEMLDSSELRPGGGFIGNYGIATLS
;
A
#
# COMPACT_ATOMS: atom_id res chain seq x y z
N MET A 1 -35.17 5.12 48.09
CA MET A 1 -34.30 3.93 48.01
C MET A 1 -33.91 3.77 46.56
N LEU A 2 -32.69 4.22 46.26
CA LEU A 2 -31.83 4.01 45.08
C LEU A 2 -32.45 3.79 43.69
N ASP A 3 -32.28 4.83 42.87
CA ASP A 3 -32.05 4.77 41.42
C ASP A 3 -30.98 3.74 41.06
N THR A 4 -31.22 2.94 40.01
CA THR A 4 -30.14 2.25 39.31
C THR A 4 -30.48 2.17 37.83
N VAL A 5 -30.16 3.23 37.10
CA VAL A 5 -30.10 3.22 35.63
C VAL A 5 -28.86 2.42 35.23
N GLN A 6 -29.08 1.25 34.65
CA GLN A 6 -28.04 0.42 34.05
C GLN A 6 -27.47 1.15 32.82
N GLN A 7 -26.27 1.72 32.95
CA GLN A 7 -25.49 2.19 31.81
C GLN A 7 -25.07 1.00 30.95
N VAL A 8 -25.66 0.87 29.76
CA VAL A 8 -25.21 -0.07 28.74
C VAL A 8 -23.91 0.50 28.14
N ALA A 9 -22.78 -0.09 28.53
CA ALA A 9 -21.49 0.21 27.93
C ALA A 9 -21.48 -0.24 26.46
N TYR A 10 -21.44 0.72 25.53
CA TYR A 10 -21.23 0.42 24.12
C TYR A 10 -19.82 -0.18 23.94
N PRO A 11 -19.67 -1.36 23.32
CA PRO A 11 -18.35 -1.87 22.98
C PRO A 11 -17.71 -0.93 21.97
N GLN A 12 -16.62 -0.26 22.38
CA GLN A 12 -15.78 0.49 21.45
C GLN A 12 -15.19 -0.49 20.44
N LYS A 13 -15.68 -0.43 19.19
CA LYS A 13 -15.07 -1.15 18.06
C LYS A 13 -13.59 -0.76 18.00
N PRO A 14 -12.64 -1.72 17.96
CA PRO A 14 -11.23 -1.37 17.82
C PRO A 14 -11.04 -0.63 16.50
N LYS A 15 -10.47 0.58 16.56
CA LYS A 15 -10.05 1.37 15.39
C LYS A 15 -9.01 0.59 14.59
N GLN A 16 -9.46 -0.26 13.69
CA GLN A 16 -8.60 -0.91 12.69
C GLN A 16 -8.58 -0.07 11.40
N ARG A 17 -7.84 1.04 11.47
CA ARG A 17 -7.31 1.78 10.32
C ARG A 17 -5.86 2.02 10.73
N ILE A 18 -4.84 1.36 10.18
CA ILE A 18 -4.31 1.50 8.82
C ILE A 18 -3.61 0.17 8.45
N ARG A 19 -4.14 -0.62 7.51
CA ARG A 19 -3.68 -1.99 7.22
C ARG A 19 -2.56 -2.14 6.16
N PRO A 20 -2.53 -1.38 5.04
CA PRO A 20 -1.46 -1.53 4.03
C PRO A 20 -0.13 -0.87 4.46
N LEU A 21 -0.19 0.07 5.40
CA LEU A 21 0.95 0.81 5.93
C LEU A 21 1.91 -0.10 6.73
N VAL A 22 1.39 -1.17 7.33
CA VAL A 22 2.19 -2.17 8.05
C VAL A 22 3.08 -2.98 7.09
N LEU A 23 2.67 -3.15 5.82
CA LEU A 23 3.52 -3.82 4.84
C LEU A 23 4.68 -2.94 4.40
N ILE A 24 4.43 -1.67 4.09
CA ILE A 24 5.50 -0.73 3.68
C ILE A 24 6.50 -0.55 4.83
N ALA A 25 5.99 -0.31 6.04
CA ALA A 25 6.80 -0.22 7.25
C ALA A 25 7.57 -1.51 7.54
N GLY A 26 6.90 -2.66 7.40
CA GLY A 26 7.48 -3.96 7.67
C GLY A 26 8.58 -4.32 6.66
N LEU A 27 8.33 -4.06 5.38
CA LEU A 27 9.29 -4.29 4.31
C LEU A 27 10.52 -3.37 4.47
N ALA A 28 10.30 -2.10 4.79
CA ALA A 28 11.37 -1.14 5.09
C ALA A 28 12.24 -1.60 6.28
N LEU A 29 11.63 -2.09 7.35
CA LEU A 29 12.34 -2.57 8.54
C LEU A 29 13.08 -3.90 8.32
N LEU A 30 12.52 -4.81 7.50
CA LEU A 30 13.20 -6.06 7.13
C LEU A 30 14.46 -5.80 6.31
N LEU A 31 14.36 -4.92 5.32
CA LEU A 31 15.51 -4.52 4.50
C LEU A 31 16.59 -3.85 5.35
N CYS A 32 16.24 -2.88 6.19
CA CYS A 32 17.20 -2.23 7.09
C CYS A 32 17.99 -3.24 7.94
N GLY A 33 17.30 -4.26 8.45
CA GLY A 33 17.91 -5.30 9.27
C GLY A 33 18.81 -6.27 8.53
N ILE A 34 18.47 -6.62 7.28
CA ILE A 34 19.30 -7.50 6.45
C ILE A 34 20.58 -6.78 6.06
N PHE A 35 20.47 -5.54 5.63
CA PHE A 35 21.63 -4.77 5.22
C PHE A 35 22.50 -4.41 6.43
N SER A 36 21.95 -3.94 7.55
CA SER A 36 22.75 -3.59 8.75
C SER A 36 23.60 -4.74 9.36
N GLY A 37 23.32 -6.00 9.03
CA GLY A 37 24.01 -7.16 9.61
C GLY A 37 24.79 -8.07 8.65
N ALA A 38 24.80 -7.85 7.33
CA ALA A 38 25.07 -9.00 6.44
C ALA A 38 25.55 -8.78 4.99
N LEU A 39 26.65 -8.08 4.72
CA LEU A 39 27.56 -8.56 3.64
C LEU A 39 29.05 -8.44 4.02
N ILE A 40 29.39 -8.90 5.23
CA ILE A 40 30.80 -8.95 5.69
C ILE A 40 31.63 -10.00 4.89
N GLY A 41 31.01 -10.84 4.05
CA GLY A 41 31.69 -11.78 3.16
C GLY A 41 32.11 -11.22 1.80
N TYR A 42 31.68 -10.02 1.42
CA TYR A 42 32.04 -9.34 0.16
C TYR A 42 33.35 -8.55 0.28
N GLN A 43 34.34 -9.13 0.97
CA GLN A 43 35.60 -8.45 1.32
C GLN A 43 36.52 -8.13 0.13
N THR A 44 36.22 -8.64 -1.07
CA THR A 44 37.03 -8.34 -2.27
C THR A 44 36.71 -6.98 -2.90
N SER A 45 35.58 -6.35 -2.54
CA SER A 45 35.20 -4.99 -3.00
C SER A 45 34.45 -4.21 -1.90
N VAL A 46 35.19 -3.74 -0.88
CA VAL A 46 34.65 -2.92 0.23
C VAL A 46 33.76 -1.76 -0.27
N THR A 47 34.09 -1.18 -1.43
CA THR A 47 33.33 -0.08 -2.05
C THR A 47 31.93 -0.49 -2.52
N GLN A 48 31.79 -1.67 -3.15
CA GLN A 48 30.50 -2.17 -3.63
C GLN A 48 29.57 -2.51 -2.46
N TYR A 49 30.12 -3.11 -1.40
CA TYR A 49 29.36 -3.38 -0.19
C TYR A 49 28.78 -2.11 0.44
N HIS A 50 29.60 -1.06 0.61
CA HIS A 50 29.13 0.19 1.18
C HIS A 50 28.10 0.89 0.28
N GLN A 51 28.25 0.75 -1.04
CA GLN A 51 27.28 1.28 -1.99
C GLN A 51 25.94 0.55 -1.90
N ASP A 52 25.94 -0.79 -1.86
CA ASP A 52 24.73 -1.60 -1.71
C ASP A 52 24.02 -1.32 -0.39
N MET A 53 24.79 -1.16 0.69
CA MET A 53 24.29 -0.76 1.99
C MET A 53 23.65 0.63 1.96
N SER A 54 24.29 1.60 1.28
CA SER A 54 23.73 2.94 1.13
C SER A 54 22.41 2.89 0.37
N LEU A 55 22.38 2.25 -0.80
CA LEU A 55 21.17 2.10 -1.62
C LEU A 55 20.04 1.44 -0.82
N ALA A 56 20.34 0.38 -0.06
CA ALA A 56 19.34 -0.26 0.78
C ALA A 56 18.81 0.67 1.87
N ASN A 57 19.69 1.40 2.56
CA ASN A 57 19.29 2.32 3.62
C ASN A 57 18.51 3.53 3.06
N ASP A 58 18.93 4.08 1.94
CA ASP A 58 18.30 5.22 1.28
C ASP A 58 16.89 4.83 0.79
N GLY A 59 16.76 3.68 0.11
CA GLY A 59 15.47 3.16 -0.31
C GLY A 59 14.52 2.86 0.86
N VAL A 60 15.05 2.33 1.97
CA VAL A 60 14.28 2.13 3.21
C VAL A 60 13.83 3.46 3.81
N GLN A 61 14.70 4.47 3.84
CA GLN A 61 14.35 5.79 4.36
C GLN A 61 13.23 6.43 3.54
N HIS A 62 13.29 6.31 2.21
CA HIS A 62 12.21 6.74 1.33
C HIS A 62 10.86 6.08 1.71
N LEU A 63 10.83 4.76 1.90
CA LEU A 63 9.62 4.04 2.34
C LEU A 63 9.14 4.46 3.75
N GLN A 64 10.04 4.78 4.67
CA GLN A 64 9.69 5.28 6.01
C GLN A 64 9.09 6.70 5.96
N ARG A 65 9.56 7.55 5.03
CA ARG A 65 8.96 8.87 4.80
C ARG A 65 7.56 8.73 4.21
N VAL A 66 7.36 7.82 3.24
CA VAL A 66 6.02 7.47 2.75
C VAL A 66 5.12 7.03 3.91
N GLU A 67 5.59 6.13 4.78
CA GLU A 67 4.82 5.69 5.95
C GLU A 67 4.36 6.88 6.81
N THR A 68 5.26 7.84 7.04
CA THR A 68 4.99 9.05 7.82
C THR A 68 3.97 9.95 7.11
N LEU A 69 4.10 10.13 5.79
CA LEU A 69 3.16 10.90 4.98
C LEU A 69 1.76 10.28 4.98
N VAL A 70 1.64 8.96 4.82
CA VAL A 70 0.35 8.25 4.87
C VAL A 70 -0.30 8.37 6.27
N LYS A 71 0.49 8.32 7.35
CA LYS A 71 -0.04 8.60 8.71
C LYS A 71 -0.59 10.02 8.83
N GLY A 72 0.10 10.99 8.23
CA GLY A 72 -0.33 12.40 8.17
C GLY A 72 -1.65 12.59 7.41
N MET A 73 -1.87 11.81 6.34
CA MET A 73 -3.12 11.85 5.56
C MET A 73 -4.38 11.47 6.35
N ALA A 74 -4.25 10.85 7.52
CA ALA A 74 -5.40 10.62 8.40
C ALA A 74 -6.07 11.92 8.85
N GLN A 75 -5.32 13.03 8.88
CA GLN A 75 -5.82 14.36 9.27
C GLN A 75 -6.36 15.14 8.06
N HIS A 76 -5.68 15.04 6.92
CA HIS A 76 -6.08 15.68 5.67
C HIS A 76 -6.12 14.63 4.55
N PRO A 77 -7.21 13.84 4.47
CA PRO A 77 -7.34 12.83 3.42
C PRO A 77 -7.38 13.54 2.07
N PHE A 78 -6.66 13.00 1.08
CA PHE A 78 -6.68 13.48 -0.29
C PHE A 78 -6.04 14.88 -0.50
N ASP A 79 -5.06 15.25 0.32
CA ASP A 79 -4.19 16.40 0.06
C ASP A 79 -3.26 16.11 -1.14
N MET A 80 -3.31 16.98 -2.15
CA MET A 80 -2.56 16.82 -3.40
C MET A 80 -1.05 16.93 -3.17
N HIS A 81 -0.62 17.84 -2.28
CA HIS A 81 0.79 17.99 -1.93
C HIS A 81 1.30 16.75 -1.19
N GLY A 82 0.48 16.16 -0.32
CA GLY A 82 0.78 14.86 0.30
C GLY A 82 0.99 13.75 -0.72
N ILE A 83 0.17 13.69 -1.77
CA ILE A 83 0.27 12.69 -2.84
C ILE A 83 1.53 12.88 -3.70
N GLU A 84 1.87 14.12 -4.05
CA GLU A 84 3.10 14.46 -4.79
C GLU A 84 4.36 14.13 -3.99
N ASN A 85 4.37 14.41 -2.69
CA ASN A 85 5.46 14.03 -1.81
C ASN A 85 5.63 12.50 -1.76
N MET A 86 4.55 11.75 -1.59
CA MET A 86 4.62 10.28 -1.61
C MET A 86 5.12 9.75 -2.94
N HIS A 87 4.65 10.31 -4.06
CA HIS A 87 5.13 9.94 -5.39
C HIS A 87 6.66 10.11 -5.48
N THR A 88 7.17 11.26 -5.04
CA THR A 88 8.61 11.56 -5.06
C THR A 88 9.41 10.58 -4.22
N GLU A 89 8.93 10.27 -3.01
CA GLU A 89 9.58 9.29 -2.14
C GLU A 89 9.53 7.86 -2.73
N PHE A 90 8.43 7.46 -3.37
CA PHE A 90 8.34 6.17 -4.05
C PHE A 90 9.29 6.06 -5.25
N VAL A 91 9.43 7.12 -6.05
CA VAL A 91 10.39 7.17 -7.17
C VAL A 91 11.84 7.04 -6.66
N GLY A 92 12.16 7.70 -5.54
CA GLY A 92 13.46 7.56 -4.88
C GLY A 92 13.72 6.11 -4.47
N ALA A 93 12.76 5.49 -3.75
CA ALA A 93 12.85 4.09 -3.34
C ALA A 93 13.00 3.12 -4.53
N GLU A 94 12.22 3.31 -5.60
CA GLU A 94 12.28 2.47 -6.81
C GLU A 94 13.65 2.56 -7.49
N SER A 95 14.20 3.77 -7.60
CA SER A 95 15.55 4.00 -8.13
C SER A 95 16.62 3.27 -7.30
N ASP A 96 16.58 3.39 -5.98
CA ASP A 96 17.57 2.76 -5.11
C ASP A 96 17.46 1.23 -5.13
N PHE A 97 16.25 0.68 -5.06
CA PHE A 97 16.03 -0.76 -5.09
C PHE A 97 16.32 -1.39 -6.46
N SER A 98 16.09 -0.67 -7.57
CA SER A 98 16.44 -1.18 -8.91
C SER A 98 17.96 -1.32 -9.09
N ARG A 99 18.73 -0.34 -8.59
CA ARG A 99 20.19 -0.40 -8.59
C ARG A 99 20.69 -1.52 -7.70
N LEU A 100 20.14 -1.62 -6.49
CA LEU A 100 20.48 -2.67 -5.55
C LEU A 100 20.17 -4.07 -6.09
N GLN A 101 19.03 -4.24 -6.75
CA GLN A 101 18.64 -5.49 -7.39
C GLN A 101 19.64 -5.87 -8.48
N SER A 102 20.03 -4.91 -9.32
CA SER A 102 21.02 -5.12 -10.38
C SER A 102 22.37 -5.59 -9.82
N ASN A 103 22.80 -5.03 -8.70
CA ASN A 103 24.05 -5.42 -8.03
C ASN A 103 23.96 -6.83 -7.42
N ILE A 104 22.85 -7.16 -6.76
CA ILE A 104 22.63 -8.46 -6.13
C ILE A 104 22.50 -9.58 -7.17
N GLN A 105 21.91 -9.32 -8.34
CA GLN A 105 21.81 -10.30 -9.43
C GLN A 105 23.17 -10.70 -10.03
N MET A 106 24.22 -9.91 -9.82
CA MET A 106 25.59 -10.29 -10.21
C MET A 106 26.16 -11.38 -9.28
N ILE A 107 25.55 -11.60 -8.12
CA ILE A 107 25.95 -12.64 -7.16
C ILE A 107 25.35 -13.98 -7.63
N PRO A 108 26.16 -15.03 -7.86
CA PRO A 108 25.62 -16.34 -8.23
C PRO A 108 24.70 -16.89 -7.15
N GLU A 109 23.50 -17.36 -7.51
CA GLU A 109 22.52 -17.95 -6.58
C GLU A 109 23.08 -19.13 -5.78
N ALA A 110 24.07 -19.86 -6.32
CA ALA A 110 24.78 -20.93 -5.62
C ALA A 110 25.46 -20.46 -4.31
N SER A 111 25.68 -19.16 -4.15
CA SER A 111 26.21 -18.55 -2.92
C SER A 111 25.22 -18.64 -1.74
N THR A 112 23.94 -18.94 -2.00
CA THR A 112 22.92 -19.16 -0.96
C THR A 112 23.11 -20.47 -0.19
N TYR A 113 23.96 -21.40 -0.67
CA TYR A 113 24.27 -22.65 0.01
C TYR A 113 25.43 -22.53 1.02
N LEU A 114 26.06 -21.35 1.13
CA LEU A 114 27.18 -21.15 2.04
C LEU A 114 26.70 -21.16 3.51
N PRO A 115 27.27 -22.01 4.38
CA PRO A 115 26.97 -21.98 5.79
C PRO A 115 27.37 -20.61 6.35
N VAL A 116 26.52 -20.01 7.17
CA VAL A 116 26.59 -18.63 7.75
C VAL A 116 25.94 -17.52 6.92
N TYR A 117 26.08 -17.48 5.59
CA TYR A 117 25.59 -16.34 4.78
C TYR A 117 24.37 -16.67 3.90
N GLY A 118 24.09 -17.95 3.68
CA GLY A 118 23.06 -18.41 2.78
C GLY A 118 21.67 -17.82 3.02
N GLY A 119 21.22 -17.83 4.28
CA GLY A 119 19.91 -17.29 4.66
C GLY A 119 19.78 -15.78 4.46
N LYS A 120 20.85 -15.02 4.76
CA LYS A 120 20.89 -13.56 4.57
C LYS A 120 20.75 -13.19 3.08
N LEU A 121 21.50 -13.89 2.24
CA LEU A 121 21.48 -13.67 0.80
C LEU A 121 20.15 -14.11 0.19
N HIS A 122 19.58 -15.25 0.63
CA HIS A 122 18.26 -15.71 0.20
C HIS A 122 17.16 -14.69 0.56
N ALA A 123 17.19 -14.16 1.80
CA ALA A 123 16.27 -13.11 2.21
C ALA A 123 16.43 -11.84 1.35
N ALA A 124 17.67 -11.44 1.02
CA ALA A 124 17.93 -10.29 0.16
C ALA A 124 17.39 -10.49 -1.27
N PHE A 125 17.60 -11.68 -1.86
CA PHE A 125 17.07 -12.04 -3.18
C PHE A 125 15.55 -12.00 -3.27
N ALA A 126 14.84 -12.20 -2.16
CA ALA A 126 13.38 -12.09 -2.12
C ALA A 126 12.90 -10.68 -1.74
N LEU A 127 13.55 -10.03 -0.77
CA LEU A 127 13.07 -8.77 -0.20
C LEU A 127 13.38 -7.57 -1.06
N VAL A 128 14.53 -7.53 -1.75
CA VAL A 128 14.87 -6.40 -2.63
C VAL A 128 13.91 -6.31 -3.82
N PRO A 129 13.63 -7.40 -4.57
CA PRO A 129 12.61 -7.36 -5.61
C PRO A 129 11.21 -7.04 -5.06
N ALA A 130 10.85 -7.55 -3.87
CA ALA A 130 9.57 -7.23 -3.26
C ALA A 130 9.45 -5.72 -2.92
N ALA A 131 10.55 -5.10 -2.51
CA ALA A 131 10.63 -3.67 -2.25
C ALA A 131 10.47 -2.84 -3.51
N LEU A 132 11.14 -3.28 -4.59
CA LEU A 132 11.05 -2.66 -5.89
C LEU A 132 9.62 -2.71 -6.41
N ASP A 133 8.99 -3.90 -6.41
CA ASP A 133 7.61 -4.08 -6.84
C ASP A 133 6.63 -3.24 -6.01
N ALA A 134 6.84 -3.15 -4.69
CA ALA A 134 6.02 -2.32 -3.81
C ALA A 134 6.20 -0.82 -4.06
N SER A 135 7.43 -0.38 -4.34
CA SER A 135 7.75 1.03 -4.63
C SER A 135 7.17 1.43 -5.99
N HIS A 136 7.34 0.59 -7.01
CA HIS A 136 6.77 0.76 -8.34
C HIS A 136 5.23 0.83 -8.29
N ALA A 137 4.59 -0.06 -7.53
CA ALA A 137 3.15 0.01 -7.28
C ALA A 137 2.74 1.32 -6.58
N GLY A 138 3.58 1.84 -5.69
CA GLY A 138 3.39 3.15 -5.05
C GLY A 138 3.41 4.30 -6.05
N VAL A 139 4.38 4.32 -6.97
CA VAL A 139 4.48 5.32 -8.06
C VAL A 139 3.21 5.31 -8.93
N ILE A 140 2.83 4.14 -9.45
CA ILE A 140 1.64 4.01 -10.29
C ILE A 140 0.37 4.38 -9.49
N GLY A 141 0.28 3.96 -8.24
CA GLY A 141 -0.85 4.29 -7.35
C GLY A 141 -1.00 5.79 -7.12
N CYS A 142 0.10 6.51 -6.90
CA CYS A 142 0.10 7.98 -6.81
C CYS A 142 -0.37 8.63 -8.11
N ASN A 143 0.06 8.13 -9.28
CA ASN A 143 -0.40 8.65 -10.57
C ASN A 143 -1.91 8.47 -10.76
N VAL A 144 -2.45 7.30 -10.41
CA VAL A 144 -3.90 7.05 -10.41
C VAL A 144 -4.62 8.03 -9.48
N LEU A 145 -4.11 8.23 -8.26
CA LEU A 145 -4.69 9.17 -7.31
C LEU A 145 -4.68 10.60 -7.86
N GLN A 146 -3.58 11.06 -8.48
CA GLN A 146 -3.50 12.39 -9.07
C GLN A 146 -4.53 12.59 -10.20
N THR A 147 -4.81 11.56 -11.00
CA THR A 147 -5.85 11.61 -12.05
C THR A 147 -7.26 11.65 -11.48
N VAL A 148 -7.55 10.86 -10.44
CA VAL A 148 -8.91 10.72 -9.90
C VAL A 148 -9.25 11.79 -8.85
N LEU A 149 -8.25 12.34 -8.17
CA LEU A 149 -8.42 13.25 -7.04
C LEU A 149 -9.24 14.51 -7.37
N PRO A 150 -9.03 15.22 -8.50
CA PRO A 150 -9.79 16.42 -8.82
C PRO A 150 -11.31 16.17 -8.90
N LEU A 151 -11.71 14.97 -9.35
CA LEU A 151 -13.11 14.57 -9.41
C LEU A 151 -13.71 14.35 -8.04
N VAL A 152 -12.97 13.76 -7.10
CA VAL A 152 -13.45 13.50 -5.74
C VAL A 152 -13.58 14.80 -4.95
N GLN A 153 -12.69 15.76 -5.18
CA GLN A 153 -12.74 17.05 -4.49
C GLN A 153 -13.87 17.95 -5.00
N ASN A 154 -14.24 17.86 -6.29
CA ASN A 154 -15.29 18.69 -6.89
C ASN A 154 -16.24 17.89 -7.80
N PRO A 155 -16.98 16.90 -7.27
CA PRO A 155 -17.73 15.92 -8.07
C PRO A 155 -18.95 16.51 -8.80
N LEU A 156 -19.44 17.68 -8.37
CA LEU A 156 -20.63 18.34 -8.92
C LEU A 156 -20.28 19.61 -9.71
N ASN A 157 -19.00 19.81 -10.05
CA ASN A 157 -18.61 20.96 -10.85
C ASN A 157 -19.12 20.78 -12.29
N SER A 158 -20.25 21.41 -12.60
CA SER A 158 -20.89 21.40 -13.92
C SER A 158 -20.07 22.05 -15.04
N LYS A 159 -18.95 22.69 -14.70
CA LYS A 159 -17.95 23.24 -15.64
C LYS A 159 -16.66 22.43 -15.70
N GLY A 160 -16.48 21.45 -14.82
CA GLY A 160 -15.34 20.55 -14.82
C GLY A 160 -15.49 19.50 -15.91
N GLN A 161 -14.42 19.20 -16.63
CA GLN A 161 -14.36 17.97 -17.42
C GLN A 161 -14.25 16.80 -16.45
N GLY A 162 -15.23 15.89 -16.49
CA GLY A 162 -15.12 14.59 -15.83
C GLY A 162 -14.03 13.73 -16.48
N LEU A 163 -13.81 12.53 -15.95
CA LEU A 163 -12.84 11.60 -16.52
C LEU A 163 -13.29 11.19 -17.92
N THR A 164 -12.42 11.39 -18.90
CA THR A 164 -12.64 10.89 -20.25
C THR A 164 -12.57 9.35 -20.26
N PRO A 165 -13.19 8.67 -21.24
CA PRO A 165 -13.05 7.23 -21.39
C PRO A 165 -11.60 6.77 -21.52
N ALA A 166 -10.72 7.59 -22.12
CA ALA A 166 -9.30 7.28 -22.27
C ALA A 166 -8.53 7.39 -20.94
N GLU A 167 -8.82 8.41 -20.13
CA GLU A 167 -8.25 8.53 -18.77
C GLU A 167 -8.73 7.38 -17.89
N MET A 168 -10.01 7.00 -17.99
CA MET A 168 -10.55 5.87 -17.23
C MET A 168 -9.90 4.53 -17.63
N ALA A 169 -9.71 4.28 -18.93
CA ALA A 169 -8.98 3.10 -19.39
C ALA A 169 -7.52 3.09 -18.89
N SER A 170 -6.90 4.26 -18.78
CA SER A 170 -5.55 4.40 -18.20
C SER A 170 -5.56 4.12 -16.69
N VAL A 171 -6.56 4.63 -15.95
CA VAL A 171 -6.75 4.35 -14.53
C VAL A 171 -6.96 2.85 -14.27
N GLU A 172 -7.79 2.19 -15.08
CA GLU A 172 -8.02 0.74 -14.98
C GLU A 172 -6.74 -0.06 -15.23
N THR A 173 -6.02 0.28 -16.30
CA THR A 173 -4.74 -0.36 -16.64
C THR A 173 -3.71 -0.19 -15.52
N ASN A 174 -3.54 1.05 -15.04
CA ASN A 174 -2.60 1.38 -13.97
C ASN A 174 -2.99 0.69 -12.66
N ALA A 175 -4.27 0.66 -12.31
CA ALA A 175 -4.72 -0.04 -11.11
C ALA A 175 -4.50 -1.56 -11.20
N GLN A 176 -4.69 -2.16 -12.37
CA GLN A 176 -4.35 -3.57 -12.59
C GLN A 176 -2.84 -3.83 -12.47
N GLN A 177 -2.00 -2.90 -12.92
CA GLN A 177 -0.55 -2.96 -12.71
C GLN A 177 -0.19 -2.90 -11.21
N VAL A 178 -0.78 -1.97 -10.46
CA VAL A 178 -0.60 -1.88 -8.99
C VAL A 178 -0.95 -3.20 -8.30
N VAL A 179 -2.10 -3.80 -8.65
CA VAL A 179 -2.52 -5.09 -8.10
C VAL A 179 -1.51 -6.20 -8.44
N THR A 180 -1.00 -6.20 -9.67
CA THR A 180 -0.04 -7.21 -10.14
C THR A 180 1.29 -7.09 -9.41
N SER A 181 1.88 -5.88 -9.35
CA SER A 181 3.14 -5.63 -8.66
C SER A 181 3.05 -5.92 -7.16
N LEU A 182 1.98 -5.48 -6.49
CA LEU A 182 1.80 -5.83 -5.08
C LEU A 182 1.63 -7.34 -4.88
N SER A 183 0.91 -8.03 -5.75
CA SER A 183 0.78 -9.50 -5.66
C SER A 183 2.12 -10.22 -5.81
N GLN A 184 2.99 -9.74 -6.71
CA GLN A 184 4.36 -10.23 -6.88
C GLN A 184 5.19 -10.00 -5.61
N ALA A 185 5.18 -8.79 -5.05
CA ALA A 185 5.85 -8.47 -3.80
C ALA A 185 5.40 -9.39 -2.64
N LEU A 186 4.10 -9.64 -2.52
CA LEU A 186 3.54 -10.52 -1.49
C LEU A 186 3.92 -11.99 -1.70
N ASN A 187 4.10 -12.43 -2.95
CA ASN A 187 4.57 -13.78 -3.27
C ASN A 187 6.05 -13.93 -2.91
N LEU A 188 6.88 -12.96 -3.25
CA LEU A 188 8.31 -12.94 -2.88
C LEU A 188 8.48 -12.95 -1.36
N LEU A 189 7.73 -12.11 -0.64
CA LEU A 189 7.77 -12.10 0.83
C LEU A 189 7.37 -13.44 1.46
N SER A 190 6.39 -14.13 0.87
CA SER A 190 5.94 -15.43 1.37
C SER A 190 6.97 -16.55 1.25
N GLN A 191 7.99 -16.36 0.40
CA GLN A 191 9.08 -17.32 0.23
C GLN A 191 10.17 -17.16 1.30
N VAL A 192 10.26 -15.99 1.94
CA VAL A 192 11.24 -15.73 3.02
C VAL A 192 10.85 -16.51 4.27
N LYS A 193 11.74 -17.39 4.74
CA LYS A 193 11.51 -18.16 5.95
C LYS A 193 12.01 -17.40 7.17
N PRO A 194 11.40 -17.58 8.36
CA PRO A 194 11.94 -17.04 9.61
C PRO A 194 13.40 -17.45 9.89
N SER A 195 13.83 -18.62 9.40
CA SER A 195 15.22 -19.09 9.46
C SER A 195 16.19 -18.21 8.67
N ASP A 196 15.73 -17.52 7.63
CA ASP A 196 16.58 -16.72 6.75
C ASP A 196 16.97 -15.40 7.43
N VAL A 197 16.17 -14.97 8.41
CA VAL A 197 16.35 -13.76 9.22
C VAL A 197 16.70 -14.04 10.69
N GLN A 198 16.98 -15.30 11.04
CA GLN A 198 17.23 -15.72 12.44
C GLN A 198 18.49 -15.09 13.08
N PHE A 199 19.36 -14.50 12.26
CA PHE A 199 20.51 -13.73 12.74
C PHE A 199 20.09 -12.47 13.53
N ASN A 200 18.82 -12.06 13.45
CA ASN A 200 18.26 -10.96 14.24
C ASN A 200 16.83 -11.30 14.68
N ALA A 201 16.64 -11.52 15.99
CA ALA A 201 15.35 -11.88 16.57
C ALA A 201 14.24 -10.84 16.31
N LYS A 202 14.60 -9.56 16.19
CA LYS A 202 13.64 -8.49 15.86
C LYS A 202 13.12 -8.64 14.44
N LEU A 203 13.98 -9.00 13.49
CA LEU A 203 13.59 -9.21 12.09
C LEU A 203 12.74 -10.47 11.92
N SER A 204 13.07 -11.54 12.63
CA SER A 204 12.22 -12.74 12.64
C SER A 204 10.81 -12.45 13.15
N THR A 205 10.70 -11.69 14.25
CA THR A 205 9.40 -11.26 14.81
C THR A 205 8.64 -10.36 13.83
N LEU A 206 9.35 -9.44 13.17
CA LEU A 206 8.75 -8.50 12.24
C LEU A 206 8.27 -9.20 10.97
N LEU A 207 9.07 -10.12 10.42
CA LEU A 207 8.69 -10.95 9.28
C LEU A 207 7.46 -11.79 9.61
N ALA A 208 7.44 -12.44 10.78
CA ALA A 208 6.28 -13.22 11.23
C ALA A 208 5.02 -12.35 11.35
N THR A 209 5.14 -11.15 11.92
CA THR A 209 4.03 -10.20 12.05
C THR A 209 3.51 -9.77 10.68
N MET A 210 4.40 -9.51 9.73
CA MET A 210 4.06 -9.12 8.37
C MET A 210 3.40 -10.28 7.59
N GLN A 211 3.91 -11.50 7.75
CA GLN A 211 3.35 -12.71 7.14
C GLN A 211 1.92 -12.99 7.62
N LEU A 212 1.61 -12.73 8.89
CA LEU A 212 0.24 -12.83 9.41
C LEU A 212 -0.74 -11.85 8.73
N GLN A 213 -0.25 -10.74 8.18
CA GLN A 213 -1.09 -9.76 7.49
C GLN A 213 -1.21 -9.99 5.98
N LEU A 214 -0.40 -10.89 5.40
CA LEU A 214 -0.44 -11.20 3.97
C LEU A 214 -1.84 -11.61 3.48
N PRO A 215 -2.60 -12.50 4.14
CA PRO A 215 -3.93 -12.89 3.66
C PRO A 215 -4.91 -11.71 3.61
N VAL A 216 -4.82 -10.82 4.61
CA VAL A 216 -5.68 -9.63 4.70
C VAL A 216 -5.41 -8.68 3.53
N VAL A 217 -4.13 -8.49 3.17
CA VAL A 217 -3.75 -7.62 2.06
C VAL A 217 -4.15 -8.25 0.72
N ARG A 218 -3.95 -9.57 0.55
CA ARG A 218 -4.41 -10.29 -0.65
C ARG A 218 -5.92 -10.18 -0.83
N GLN A 219 -6.68 -10.31 0.25
CA GLN A 219 -8.14 -10.13 0.21
C GLN A 219 -8.51 -8.71 -0.25
N TRP A 220 -7.81 -7.69 0.27
CA TRP A 220 -8.03 -6.30 -0.14
C TRP A 220 -7.71 -6.07 -1.63
N LEU A 221 -6.60 -6.61 -2.13
CA LEU A 221 -6.25 -6.55 -3.55
C LEU A 221 -7.30 -7.21 -4.44
N ASN A 222 -7.80 -8.38 -4.03
CA ASN A 222 -8.89 -9.07 -4.74
C ASN A 222 -10.17 -8.23 -4.78
N SER A 223 -10.51 -7.55 -3.68
CA SER A 223 -11.66 -6.64 -3.66
C SER A 223 -11.48 -5.45 -4.60
N VAL A 224 -10.29 -4.86 -4.65
CA VAL A 224 -9.99 -3.78 -5.62
C VAL A 224 -10.16 -4.30 -7.04
N GLN A 225 -9.59 -5.46 -7.37
CA GLN A 225 -9.68 -6.05 -8.71
C GLN A 225 -11.12 -6.33 -9.15
N GLN A 226 -12.01 -6.71 -8.23
CA GLN A 226 -13.42 -6.93 -8.51
C GLN A 226 -14.21 -5.62 -8.70
N LEU A 227 -13.77 -4.54 -8.06
CA LEU A 227 -14.42 -3.23 -8.17
C LEU A 227 -14.01 -2.46 -9.43
N LEU A 228 -12.77 -2.63 -9.91
CA LEU A 228 -12.22 -1.88 -11.04
C LEU A 228 -13.13 -1.89 -12.29
N PRO A 229 -13.66 -3.05 -12.77
CA PRO A 229 -14.48 -3.09 -13.97
C PRO A 229 -15.84 -2.40 -13.82
N VAL A 230 -16.32 -2.21 -12.58
CA VAL A 230 -17.64 -1.63 -12.29
C VAL A 230 -17.56 -0.12 -12.08
N LEU A 231 -16.38 0.40 -11.73
CA LEU A 231 -16.16 1.83 -11.48
C LEU A 231 -16.62 2.76 -12.61
N PRO A 232 -16.35 2.50 -13.91
CA PRO A 232 -16.79 3.40 -14.97
C PRO A 232 -18.31 3.61 -14.98
N SER A 233 -19.07 2.52 -14.83
CA SER A 233 -20.54 2.58 -14.77
C SER A 233 -21.04 3.33 -13.54
N LEU A 234 -20.37 3.15 -12.40
CA LEU A 234 -20.72 3.86 -11.16
C LEU A 234 -20.40 5.36 -11.26
N LEU A 235 -19.33 5.72 -11.96
CA LEU A 235 -18.92 7.11 -12.12
C LEU A 235 -19.64 7.83 -13.28
N GLY A 236 -20.53 7.15 -14.01
CA GLY A 236 -21.24 7.74 -15.15
C GLY A 236 -20.36 7.96 -16.38
N ILE A 237 -19.21 7.29 -16.45
CA ILE A 237 -18.23 7.48 -17.52
C ILE A 237 -18.71 6.76 -18.78
N GLY A 238 -18.93 7.52 -19.84
CA GLY A 238 -19.43 7.03 -21.14
C GLY A 238 -20.96 6.91 -21.24
N THR A 239 -21.66 6.74 -20.10
CA THR A 239 -23.12 6.80 -20.02
C THR A 239 -23.54 7.51 -18.73
N PRO A 240 -24.37 8.57 -18.78
CA PRO A 240 -24.82 9.26 -17.58
C PRO A 240 -25.52 8.31 -16.59
N THR A 241 -25.10 8.31 -15.33
CA THR A 241 -25.67 7.47 -14.28
C THR A 241 -26.39 8.34 -13.26
N SER A 242 -27.69 8.08 -13.06
CA SER A 242 -28.53 8.83 -12.12
C SER A 242 -28.75 8.04 -10.83
N TYR A 243 -28.46 8.68 -9.71
CA TYR A 243 -28.60 8.14 -8.36
C TYR A 243 -29.77 8.78 -7.64
N LEU A 244 -30.66 7.96 -7.11
CA LEU A 244 -31.68 8.40 -6.16
C LEU A 244 -31.04 8.53 -4.78
N ILE A 245 -31.03 9.75 -4.26
CA ILE A 245 -30.54 10.05 -2.91
C ILE A 245 -31.77 10.25 -2.03
N GLU A 246 -31.98 9.33 -1.10
CA GLU A 246 -33.08 9.36 -0.15
C GLU A 246 -32.56 9.86 1.20
N MET A 247 -33.14 10.96 1.69
CA MET A 247 -32.84 11.48 3.01
C MET A 247 -33.82 10.88 4.01
N LEU A 248 -33.32 9.96 4.84
CA LEU A 248 -34.09 9.40 5.94
C LEU A 248 -34.17 10.41 7.09
N ASP A 249 -35.37 10.61 7.62
CA ASP A 249 -35.54 11.36 8.86
C ASP A 249 -35.04 10.53 10.05
N SER A 250 -33.95 11.00 10.65
CA SER A 250 -33.35 10.35 11.82
C SER A 250 -34.23 10.37 13.07
N SER A 251 -35.25 11.24 13.13
CA SER A 251 -36.19 11.33 14.26
C SER A 251 -37.28 10.26 14.26
N GLU A 252 -37.44 9.51 13.16
CA GLU A 252 -38.49 8.51 12.99
C GLU A 252 -37.95 7.12 12.62
N LEU A 253 -36.78 6.74 13.14
CA LEU A 253 -36.17 5.42 12.92
C LEU A 253 -37.03 4.28 13.50
N ARG A 254 -37.72 3.53 12.63
CA ARG A 254 -38.36 2.25 12.98
C ARG A 254 -37.46 1.07 12.59
N PRO A 255 -37.66 -0.14 13.12
CA PRO A 255 -36.83 -1.32 12.82
C PRO A 255 -36.73 -1.70 11.33
N GLY A 256 -37.58 -1.14 10.46
CA GLY A 256 -37.54 -1.30 9.00
C GLY A 256 -36.96 -0.12 8.21
N GLY A 257 -36.45 0.93 8.88
CA GLY A 257 -36.05 2.21 8.27
C GLY A 257 -37.06 3.32 8.56
N GLY A 258 -36.59 4.55 8.73
CA GLY A 258 -37.44 5.73 9.02
C GLY A 258 -38.21 6.22 7.79
N PHE A 259 -39.10 7.20 7.99
CA PHE A 259 -39.82 7.82 6.88
C PHE A 259 -38.84 8.53 5.92
N ILE A 260 -38.97 8.26 4.62
CA ILE A 260 -38.26 8.98 3.57
C ILE A 260 -39.07 10.24 3.27
N GLY A 261 -38.67 11.35 3.90
CA GLY A 261 -39.37 12.63 3.74
C GLY A 261 -38.98 13.39 2.48
N ASN A 262 -37.75 13.20 1.99
CA ASN A 262 -37.21 13.90 0.83
C ASN A 262 -36.35 12.97 -0.03
N TYR A 263 -36.44 13.14 -1.35
CA TYR A 263 -35.54 12.50 -2.31
C TYR A 263 -34.96 13.54 -3.26
N GLY A 264 -33.75 13.27 -3.75
CA GLY A 264 -33.09 14.01 -4.82
C GLY A 264 -32.54 13.05 -5.86
N ILE A 265 -32.33 13.54 -7.08
CA ILE A 265 -31.62 12.79 -8.12
C ILE A 265 -30.29 13.49 -8.35
N ALA A 266 -29.19 12.75 -8.23
CA ALA A 266 -27.86 13.20 -8.63
C ALA A 266 -27.42 12.44 -9.87
N THR A 267 -27.11 13.16 -10.95
CA THR A 267 -26.60 12.55 -12.18
C THR A 267 -25.11 12.81 -12.29
N LEU A 268 -24.34 11.74 -12.50
CA LEU A 268 -22.91 11.78 -12.81
C LEU A 268 -22.73 11.49 -14.30
N SER A 269 -21.84 12.24 -14.96
CA SER A 269 -21.54 12.17 -16.40
C SER A 269 -20.16 12.71 -16.71
#